data_AF-A0A4R1QZ40-F1
#
_entry.id   AF-A0A4R1QZ40-F1
#
_cell.length_a   1.000
_cell.length_b   1.000
_cell.length_c   1.000
_cell.angle_alpha   90.00
_cell.angle_beta   90.00
_cell.angle_gamma   90.00
#
_symmetry.space_group_name_H-M   'P 1'
#
loop_
_entity.id
_entity.type
_entity.pdbx_description
1 polymer ?
#
loop_
_entity_poly.entity_id
_entity_poly.type
_entity_poly.pdbx_seq_one_letter_code
_entity_poly.pdbx_strand_id
1 'polypeptide(L)'
;MDVRFFFSMSYGVYIVTSMNGETPVGCTANSAMQITAEPATIAVSINHENLTHKAISESGMFALNVLSEASDPGLIGGFGFRSSRDVDKFAGVAWHYEQGLPVLEDTMGWGLCKVIDKMETETHTVFLGKVIDTGVFAQTAPAMTYEYYHKVIKGSSPKTAPTYVAPEAVAELPVTKTQWVCTVCGYIYEGDQLPAGFTCPLCGVGPEFFEKKSVEVSAEEAKPASASGTKWVCTVCGYVYEGDELPEGYTCPLCGVGAEFFEKQAAPAADTDENTEWVCSVCGYVYEGAQLPEGYTCPLCGVGAEQFEKRSK
;
A
#
# COMPACT_ATOMS: atom_id res chain seq x y z
N MET A 1 -4.03 17.73 -17.53
CA MET A 1 -4.08 17.65 -16.05
C MET A 1 -2.92 16.81 -15.60
N ASP A 2 -2.19 17.26 -14.59
CA ASP A 2 -1.03 16.52 -14.09
C ASP A 2 -1.49 15.45 -13.10
N VAL A 3 -1.38 14.17 -13.49
CA VAL A 3 -1.87 13.04 -12.68
C VAL A 3 -1.05 12.81 -11.41
N ARG A 4 0.16 13.38 -11.33
CA ARG A 4 1.07 13.24 -10.18
C ARG A 4 0.45 13.77 -8.88
N PHE A 5 -0.41 14.77 -8.97
CA PHE A 5 -1.16 15.30 -7.84
C PHE A 5 -1.97 14.23 -7.09
N PHE A 6 -2.57 13.29 -7.82
CA PHE A 6 -3.36 12.22 -7.19
C PHE A 6 -2.49 11.17 -6.51
N PHE A 7 -1.26 10.97 -7.01
CA PHE A 7 -0.29 10.04 -6.42
C PHE A 7 0.39 10.61 -5.18
N SER A 8 0.43 11.94 -5.00
CA SER A 8 0.95 12.55 -3.77
C SER A 8 -0.04 12.51 -2.59
N MET A 9 -1.28 12.06 -2.82
CA MET A 9 -2.26 11.89 -1.75
C MET A 9 -2.05 10.57 -1.00
N SER A 10 -2.05 10.64 0.33
CA SER A 10 -1.90 9.46 1.19
C SER A 10 -3.24 8.78 1.46
N TYR A 11 -3.22 7.45 1.49
CA TYR A 11 -4.38 6.62 1.82
C TYR A 11 -3.94 5.42 2.66
N GLY A 12 -4.85 4.90 3.47
CA GLY A 12 -4.74 3.54 4.01
C GLY A 12 -5.21 2.51 2.99
N VAL A 13 -5.06 1.22 3.32
CA VAL A 13 -5.68 0.12 2.59
C VAL A 13 -6.71 -0.56 3.47
N TYR A 14 -7.92 -0.71 2.95
CA TYR A 14 -9.07 -1.21 3.69
C TYR A 14 -9.81 -2.28 2.91
N ILE A 15 -10.52 -3.15 3.62
CA ILE A 15 -11.58 -3.98 3.03
C ILE A 15 -12.93 -3.46 3.54
N VAL A 16 -13.77 -3.04 2.61
CA VAL A 16 -15.16 -2.66 2.89
C VAL A 16 -16.03 -3.88 2.65
N THR A 17 -16.79 -4.27 3.65
CA THR A 17 -17.68 -5.42 3.59
C THR A 17 -19.13 -5.02 3.88
N SER A 18 -20.08 -5.83 3.40
CA SER A 18 -21.52 -5.64 3.60
C SER A 18 -22.23 -6.98 3.37
N MET A 19 -23.57 -6.97 3.47
CA MET A 19 -24.43 -8.12 3.24
C MET A 19 -25.30 -7.91 2.00
N ASN A 20 -25.25 -8.86 1.07
CA ASN A 20 -26.18 -8.94 -0.06
C ASN A 20 -27.20 -10.05 0.24
N GLY A 21 -28.30 -9.69 0.92
CA GLY A 21 -29.19 -10.68 1.54
C GLY A 21 -28.45 -11.42 2.66
N GLU A 22 -28.33 -12.74 2.55
CA GLU A 22 -27.61 -13.58 3.52
C GLU A 22 -26.14 -13.82 3.12
N THR A 23 -25.70 -13.34 1.96
CA THR A 23 -24.35 -13.57 1.45
C THR A 23 -23.42 -12.41 1.82
N PRO A 24 -22.28 -12.67 2.48
CA PRO A 24 -21.28 -11.64 2.75
C PRO A 24 -20.59 -11.23 1.45
N VAL A 25 -20.39 -9.92 1.28
CA VAL A 25 -19.69 -9.35 0.11
C VAL A 25 -18.64 -8.35 0.59
N GLY A 26 -17.63 -8.12 -0.24
CA GLY A 26 -16.63 -7.12 0.09
C GLY A 26 -15.76 -6.71 -1.09
N CYS A 27 -15.13 -5.55 -0.95
CA CYS A 27 -14.13 -5.06 -1.90
C CYS A 27 -13.00 -4.32 -1.18
N THR A 28 -11.81 -4.34 -1.77
CA THR A 28 -10.72 -3.46 -1.33
C THR A 28 -11.07 -2.02 -1.67
N ALA A 29 -10.77 -1.11 -0.75
CA ALA A 29 -10.88 0.33 -0.95
C ALA A 29 -9.68 1.02 -0.30
N ASN A 30 -9.22 2.13 -0.89
CA ASN A 30 -8.25 3.03 -0.27
C ASN A 30 -8.85 4.41 0.02
N SER A 31 -9.83 4.84 -0.77
CA SER A 31 -10.60 6.07 -0.55
C SER A 31 -11.61 5.92 0.60
N ALA A 32 -11.09 5.88 1.83
CA ALA A 32 -11.84 5.95 3.07
C ALA A 32 -11.18 6.94 4.05
N MET A 33 -12.00 7.70 4.78
CA MET A 33 -11.52 8.66 5.77
C MET A 33 -12.57 8.93 6.86
N GLN A 34 -12.14 9.29 8.06
CA GLN A 34 -13.03 9.85 9.08
C GLN A 34 -13.45 11.27 8.69
N ILE A 35 -14.73 11.61 8.86
CA ILE A 35 -15.31 12.92 8.51
C ILE A 35 -15.62 13.75 9.76
N THR A 36 -16.18 13.13 10.81
CA THR A 36 -16.46 13.81 12.08
C THR A 36 -16.07 12.93 13.27
N ALA A 37 -15.74 13.58 14.38
CA ALA A 37 -15.49 12.92 15.66
C ALA A 37 -16.77 12.69 16.48
N GLU A 38 -17.71 13.66 16.48
CA GLU A 38 -18.98 13.56 17.20
C GLU A 38 -20.14 14.11 16.34
N PRO A 39 -21.12 13.28 15.95
CA PRO A 39 -21.06 11.82 16.00
C PRO A 39 -19.89 11.29 15.15
N ALA A 40 -19.30 10.16 15.51
CA ALA A 40 -18.24 9.56 14.70
C ALA A 40 -18.78 9.15 13.32
N THR A 41 -18.18 9.66 12.25
CA THR A 41 -18.57 9.31 10.87
C THR A 41 -17.37 9.03 9.98
N ILE A 42 -17.56 8.13 9.02
CA ILE A 42 -16.56 7.69 8.04
C ILE A 42 -17.18 7.81 6.65
N ALA A 43 -16.40 8.28 5.68
CA ALA A 43 -16.75 8.22 4.27
C ALA A 43 -16.00 7.06 3.58
N VAL A 44 -16.69 6.34 2.69
CA VAL A 44 -16.08 5.35 1.78
C VAL A 44 -16.57 5.60 0.35
N SER A 45 -15.66 5.63 -0.63
CA SER A 45 -16.01 5.75 -2.05
C SER A 45 -15.97 4.38 -2.72
N ILE A 46 -17.12 3.90 -3.21
CA ILE A 46 -17.25 2.56 -3.79
C ILE A 46 -17.81 2.66 -5.21
N ASN A 47 -17.16 1.96 -6.14
CA ASN A 47 -17.52 1.91 -7.54
C ASN A 47 -18.85 1.19 -7.77
N HIS A 48 -19.67 1.70 -8.70
CA HIS A 48 -20.99 1.15 -9.05
C HIS A 48 -20.94 -0.29 -9.54
N GLU A 49 -19.84 -0.72 -10.15
CA GLU A 49 -19.68 -2.09 -10.66
C GLU A 49 -19.48 -3.12 -9.53
N ASN A 50 -19.01 -2.68 -8.35
CA ASN A 50 -18.78 -3.58 -7.22
C ASN A 50 -20.12 -4.09 -6.67
N LEU A 51 -20.27 -5.40 -6.49
CA LEU A 51 -21.44 -5.94 -5.77
C LEU A 51 -21.58 -5.36 -4.36
N THR A 52 -20.45 -5.03 -3.72
CA THR A 52 -20.41 -4.33 -2.43
C THR A 52 -21.15 -2.99 -2.48
N HIS A 53 -21.05 -2.21 -3.56
CA HIS A 53 -21.79 -0.95 -3.70
C HIS A 53 -23.30 -1.19 -3.65
N LYS A 54 -23.77 -2.18 -4.42
CA LYS A 54 -25.18 -2.58 -4.43
C LYS A 54 -25.64 -2.99 -3.04
N ALA A 55 -24.86 -3.84 -2.36
CA ALA A 55 -25.17 -4.32 -1.01
C ALA A 55 -25.27 -3.18 0.01
N ILE A 56 -24.35 -2.21 -0.02
CA ILE A 56 -24.40 -1.03 0.86
C ILE A 56 -25.61 -0.16 0.52
N SER A 57 -25.91 0.03 -0.76
CA SER A 57 -27.06 0.83 -1.21
C SER A 57 -28.40 0.26 -0.76
N GLU A 58 -28.53 -1.07 -0.75
CA GLU A 58 -29.76 -1.78 -0.37
C GLU A 58 -29.89 -1.97 1.15
N SER A 59 -28.79 -2.34 1.83
CA SER A 59 -28.79 -2.60 3.27
C SER A 59 -28.67 -1.33 4.12
N GLY A 60 -28.03 -0.29 3.59
CA GLY A 60 -27.65 0.91 4.36
C GLY A 60 -26.56 0.64 5.40
N MET A 61 -25.82 -0.47 5.28
CA MET A 61 -24.85 -0.91 6.29
C MET A 61 -23.53 -1.36 5.63
N PHE A 62 -22.40 -1.03 6.27
CA PHE A 62 -21.09 -1.55 5.88
C PHE A 62 -20.16 -1.67 7.08
N ALA A 63 -19.17 -2.55 6.99
CA ALA A 63 -18.01 -2.55 7.89
C ALA A 63 -16.77 -2.08 7.13
N LEU A 64 -15.97 -1.21 7.76
CA LEU A 64 -14.65 -0.85 7.28
C LEU A 64 -13.61 -1.66 8.08
N ASN A 65 -12.80 -2.48 7.42
CA ASN A 65 -11.74 -3.25 8.04
C ASN A 65 -10.38 -2.66 7.65
N VAL A 66 -9.55 -2.31 8.62
CA VAL A 66 -8.26 -1.60 8.40
C VAL A 66 -7.13 -2.62 8.29
N LEU A 67 -6.48 -2.74 7.13
CA LEU A 67 -5.38 -3.69 6.98
C LEU A 67 -4.12 -3.22 7.70
N SER A 68 -3.35 -4.18 8.20
CA SER A 68 -2.01 -3.96 8.75
C SER A 68 -0.95 -4.33 7.71
N GLU A 69 0.28 -3.85 7.85
CA GLU A 69 1.39 -4.31 7.01
C GLU A 69 1.69 -5.82 7.16
N ALA A 70 1.24 -6.45 8.26
CA ALA A 70 1.35 -7.89 8.46
C ALA A 70 0.15 -8.68 7.92
N SER A 71 -0.90 -8.01 7.43
CA SER A 71 -2.07 -8.68 6.88
C SER A 71 -1.73 -9.41 5.59
N ASP A 72 -2.35 -10.56 5.37
CA ASP A 72 -2.16 -11.37 4.17
C ASP A 72 -2.45 -10.53 2.91
N PRO A 73 -1.45 -10.32 2.02
CA PRO A 73 -1.64 -9.62 0.75
C PRO A 73 -2.69 -10.30 -0.14
N GLY A 74 -2.97 -11.58 0.08
CA GLY A 74 -4.04 -12.35 -0.54
C GLY A 74 -5.43 -11.73 -0.34
N LEU A 75 -5.66 -11.03 0.78
CA LEU A 75 -6.90 -10.29 1.03
C LEU A 75 -7.10 -9.20 -0.02
N ILE A 76 -6.04 -8.46 -0.37
CA ILE A 76 -6.13 -7.39 -1.36
C ILE A 76 -6.42 -7.97 -2.74
N GLY A 77 -5.76 -9.06 -3.11
CA GLY A 77 -6.01 -9.69 -4.41
C GLY A 77 -7.40 -10.29 -4.52
N GLY A 78 -7.85 -11.02 -3.49
CA GLY A 78 -9.17 -11.65 -3.44
C GLY A 78 -10.32 -10.64 -3.40
N PHE A 79 -10.19 -9.59 -2.60
CA PHE A 79 -11.24 -8.57 -2.46
C PHE A 79 -11.17 -7.46 -3.51
N GLY A 80 -10.01 -7.14 -4.06
CA GLY A 80 -9.81 -6.06 -5.02
C GLY A 80 -10.01 -6.44 -6.49
N PHE A 81 -9.63 -7.66 -6.89
CA PHE A 81 -9.57 -8.04 -8.31
C PHE A 81 -10.54 -9.15 -8.73
N ARG A 82 -11.38 -9.59 -7.80
CA ARG A 82 -12.48 -10.51 -8.08
C ARG A 82 -13.80 -9.88 -7.65
N SER A 83 -14.91 -10.44 -8.09
CA SER A 83 -16.25 -9.99 -7.71
C SER A 83 -16.94 -11.05 -6.86
N SER A 84 -17.63 -10.65 -5.79
CA SER A 84 -18.43 -11.56 -4.95
C SER A 84 -19.65 -12.14 -5.70
N ARG A 85 -19.88 -11.73 -6.95
CA ARG A 85 -20.86 -12.36 -7.85
C ARG A 85 -20.38 -13.72 -8.35
N ASP A 86 -19.07 -13.85 -8.57
CA ASP A 86 -18.48 -14.93 -9.35
C ASP A 86 -17.65 -15.88 -8.48
N VAL A 87 -17.17 -15.39 -7.34
CA VAL A 87 -16.36 -16.17 -6.40
C VAL A 87 -16.79 -15.93 -4.96
N ASP A 88 -16.65 -16.96 -4.14
CA ASP A 88 -16.68 -16.81 -2.69
C ASP A 88 -15.32 -16.24 -2.23
N LYS A 89 -15.30 -14.93 -1.96
CA LYS A 89 -14.10 -14.22 -1.47
C LYS A 89 -13.76 -14.51 -0.01
N PHE A 90 -14.72 -15.04 0.74
CA PHE A 90 -14.58 -15.30 2.16
C PHE A 90 -14.11 -16.74 2.42
N ALA A 91 -14.18 -17.62 1.41
CA ALA A 91 -13.61 -18.95 1.47
C ALA A 91 -12.10 -18.89 1.75
N GLY A 92 -11.68 -19.52 2.86
CA GLY A 92 -10.27 -19.55 3.28
C GLY A 92 -9.77 -18.28 3.99
N VAL A 93 -10.65 -17.31 4.23
CA VAL A 93 -10.35 -16.10 5.02
C VAL A 93 -10.91 -16.29 6.44
N ALA A 94 -10.17 -15.84 7.45
CA ALA A 94 -10.67 -15.80 8.83
C ALA A 94 -11.56 -14.57 9.03
N TRP A 95 -12.83 -14.79 9.38
CA TRP A 95 -13.82 -13.73 9.58
C TRP A 95 -14.96 -14.22 10.48
N HIS A 96 -15.69 -13.28 11.06
CA HIS A 96 -16.91 -13.54 11.84
C HIS A 96 -17.97 -12.47 11.60
N TYR A 97 -19.18 -12.72 12.07
CA TYR A 97 -20.23 -11.70 12.10
C TYR A 97 -20.12 -10.86 13.37
N GLU A 98 -20.12 -9.54 13.18
CA GLU A 98 -20.30 -8.57 14.25
C GLU A 98 -21.53 -7.73 13.95
N GLN A 99 -22.51 -7.76 14.86
CA GLN A 99 -23.85 -7.19 14.67
C GLN A 99 -24.48 -7.43 13.28
N GLY A 100 -24.22 -8.61 12.69
CA GLY A 100 -24.76 -9.00 11.37
C GLY A 100 -23.96 -8.52 10.16
N LEU A 101 -22.82 -7.84 10.36
CA LEU A 101 -21.88 -7.49 9.30
C LEU A 101 -20.62 -8.37 9.37
N PRO A 102 -20.04 -8.76 8.22
CA PRO A 102 -18.85 -9.60 8.20
C PRO A 102 -17.59 -8.76 8.48
N VAL A 103 -16.82 -9.16 9.49
CA VAL A 103 -15.58 -8.53 9.93
C VAL A 103 -14.42 -9.50 9.72
N LEU A 104 -13.30 -9.01 9.16
CA LEU A 104 -12.11 -9.81 8.90
C LEU A 104 -11.16 -9.81 10.11
N GLU A 105 -10.64 -10.98 10.47
CA GLU A 105 -9.79 -11.13 11.66
C GLU A 105 -8.34 -10.71 11.41
N ASP A 106 -7.84 -10.88 10.18
CA ASP A 106 -6.48 -10.50 9.80
C ASP A 106 -6.38 -9.00 9.43
N THR A 107 -6.77 -8.15 10.38
CA THR A 107 -6.84 -6.70 10.24
C THR A 107 -6.41 -6.02 11.54
N MET A 108 -6.13 -4.72 11.53
CA MET A 108 -5.88 -3.97 12.77
C MET A 108 -7.16 -3.78 13.59
N GLY A 109 -8.31 -3.78 12.93
CA GLY A 109 -9.59 -3.47 13.55
C GLY A 109 -10.63 -3.11 12.51
N TRP A 110 -11.82 -2.83 13.01
CA TRP A 110 -13.01 -2.61 12.20
C TRP A 110 -13.92 -1.53 12.80
N GLY A 111 -14.72 -0.92 11.93
CA GLY A 111 -15.80 -0.02 12.31
C GLY A 111 -17.08 -0.37 11.56
N LEU A 112 -18.15 -0.68 12.29
CA LEU A 112 -19.48 -0.89 11.72
C LEU A 112 -20.16 0.44 11.51
N CYS A 113 -20.71 0.63 10.32
CA CYS A 113 -21.26 1.90 9.88
C CYS A 113 -22.69 1.74 9.36
N LYS A 114 -23.56 2.64 9.80
CA LYS A 114 -24.88 2.85 9.20
C LYS A 114 -24.82 4.06 8.27
N VAL A 115 -25.21 3.88 7.01
CA VAL A 115 -25.26 4.96 6.03
C VAL A 115 -26.28 6.01 6.48
N ILE A 116 -25.83 7.26 6.56
CA ILE A 116 -26.63 8.42 6.92
C ILE A 116 -26.80 9.40 5.75
N ASP A 117 -25.88 9.38 4.79
CA ASP A 117 -25.95 10.19 3.57
C ASP A 117 -25.12 9.54 2.45
N LYS A 118 -25.31 10.00 1.22
CA LYS A 118 -24.50 9.60 0.07
C LYS A 118 -24.33 10.72 -0.95
N MET A 119 -23.15 10.78 -1.55
CA MET A 119 -22.85 11.64 -2.68
C MET A 119 -22.65 10.77 -3.92
N GLU A 120 -23.55 10.93 -4.88
CA GLU A 120 -23.51 10.21 -6.15
C GLU A 120 -22.53 10.89 -7.12
N THR A 121 -21.69 10.11 -7.78
CA THR A 121 -20.78 10.58 -8.85
C THR A 121 -20.97 9.72 -10.10
N GLU A 122 -20.23 9.99 -11.18
CA GLU A 122 -20.40 9.26 -12.45
C GLU A 122 -20.06 7.76 -12.36
N THR A 123 -19.08 7.38 -11.53
CA THR A 123 -18.58 6.00 -11.45
C THR A 123 -18.60 5.41 -10.04
N HIS A 124 -18.75 6.26 -9.03
CA HIS A 124 -18.71 5.87 -7.62
C HIS A 124 -19.84 6.54 -6.84
N THR A 125 -20.21 5.92 -5.73
CA THR A 125 -20.97 6.59 -4.67
C THR A 125 -20.08 6.73 -3.45
N VAL A 126 -20.02 7.95 -2.90
CA VAL A 126 -19.40 8.18 -1.59
C VAL A 126 -20.47 8.00 -0.53
N PHE A 127 -20.36 6.92 0.25
CA PHE A 127 -21.25 6.66 1.37
C PHE A 127 -20.72 7.31 2.64
N LEU A 128 -21.55 8.11 3.31
CA LEU A 128 -21.26 8.64 4.62
C LEU A 128 -21.92 7.75 5.67
N GLY A 129 -21.10 7.06 6.46
CA GLY A 129 -21.53 6.14 7.50
C GLY A 129 -21.34 6.73 8.89
N LYS A 130 -22.39 6.72 9.72
CA LYS A 130 -22.25 6.90 11.17
C LYS A 130 -21.71 5.61 11.78
N VAL A 131 -20.61 5.72 12.52
CA VAL A 131 -20.02 4.58 13.23
C VAL A 131 -20.95 4.20 14.38
N ILE A 132 -21.33 2.93 14.43
CA ILE A 132 -22.23 2.39 15.46
C ILE A 132 -21.51 1.47 16.45
N ASP A 133 -20.40 0.86 16.02
CA ASP A 133 -19.55 0.03 16.85
C ASP A 133 -18.15 -0.10 16.24
N THR A 134 -17.16 -0.42 17.08
CA THR A 134 -15.76 -0.58 16.66
C THR A 134 -15.08 -1.68 17.46
N GLY A 135 -14.12 -2.36 16.83
CA GLY A 135 -13.22 -3.29 17.48
C GLY A 135 -11.80 -3.14 16.97
N VAL A 136 -10.84 -3.54 17.82
CA VAL A 136 -9.41 -3.53 17.49
C VAL A 136 -8.83 -4.90 17.81
N PHE A 137 -7.94 -5.37 16.94
CA PHE A 137 -7.18 -6.58 17.16
C PHE A 137 -5.77 -6.23 17.67
N ALA A 138 -5.16 -7.16 18.39
CA ALA A 138 -3.80 -6.99 18.89
C ALA A 138 -2.79 -7.20 17.76
N GLN A 139 -2.51 -6.13 16.99
CA GLN A 139 -1.54 -6.14 15.92
C GLN A 139 -0.34 -5.25 16.23
N THR A 140 0.86 -5.77 16.04
CA THR A 140 2.12 -5.02 16.30
C THR A 140 2.66 -4.31 15.07
N ALA A 141 2.23 -4.72 13.88
CA ALA A 141 2.57 -4.05 12.63
C ALA A 141 1.73 -2.77 12.46
N PRO A 142 2.27 -1.74 11.80
CA PRO A 142 1.53 -0.51 11.55
C PRO A 142 0.38 -0.74 10.54
N ALA A 143 -0.52 0.24 10.45
CA ALA A 143 -1.56 0.26 9.43
C ALA A 143 -0.94 0.24 8.04
N MET A 144 -1.47 -0.58 7.13
CA MET A 144 -1.00 -0.60 5.76
C MET A 144 -1.39 0.71 5.06
N THR A 145 -0.39 1.39 4.50
CA THR A 145 -0.61 2.54 3.62
C THR A 145 -0.66 2.09 2.16
N TYR A 146 -1.35 2.86 1.33
CA TYR A 146 -1.36 2.64 -0.11
C TYR A 146 0.04 2.80 -0.72
N GLU A 147 0.88 3.66 -0.13
CA GLU A 147 2.30 3.79 -0.49
C GLU A 147 3.09 2.51 -0.18
N TYR A 148 2.90 1.92 1.01
CA TYR A 148 3.50 0.63 1.37
C TYR A 148 3.08 -0.47 0.39
N TYR A 149 1.79 -0.53 0.04
CA TYR A 149 1.27 -1.50 -0.92
C TYR A 149 1.95 -1.41 -2.30
N HIS A 150 2.20 -0.20 -2.80
CA HIS A 150 2.91 -0.03 -4.07
C HIS A 150 4.42 -0.30 -3.96
N LYS A 151 5.06 0.14 -2.88
CA LYS A 151 6.53 0.05 -2.72
C LYS A 151 7.00 -1.35 -2.34
N VAL A 152 6.28 -2.00 -1.44
CA VAL A 152 6.72 -3.24 -0.79
C VAL A 152 5.99 -4.43 -1.38
N ILE A 153 4.66 -4.34 -1.52
CA ILE A 153 3.84 -5.44 -2.06
C ILE A 153 3.89 -5.48 -3.59
N LYS A 154 4.29 -4.39 -4.26
CA LYS A 154 4.35 -4.25 -5.74
C LYS A 154 3.01 -4.59 -6.41
N GLY A 155 1.90 -4.29 -5.74
CA GLY A 155 0.56 -4.52 -6.27
C GLY A 155 0.05 -3.34 -7.09
N SER A 156 -0.84 -3.57 -8.05
CA SER A 156 -1.49 -2.50 -8.80
C SER A 156 -2.84 -2.11 -8.16
N SER A 157 -3.44 -1.02 -8.62
CA SER A 157 -4.82 -0.69 -8.27
C SER A 157 -5.82 -1.38 -9.20
N PRO A 158 -6.90 -1.97 -8.68
CA PRO A 158 -8.01 -2.46 -9.49
C PRO A 158 -8.64 -1.36 -10.34
N LYS A 159 -9.20 -1.70 -11.51
CA LYS A 159 -9.92 -0.75 -12.38
C LYS A 159 -11.09 -0.03 -11.70
N THR A 160 -11.65 -0.66 -10.66
CA THR A 160 -12.76 -0.13 -9.88
C THR A 160 -12.31 0.73 -8.70
N ALA A 161 -11.01 0.96 -8.49
CA ALA A 161 -10.54 1.90 -7.48
C ALA A 161 -10.63 3.36 -7.99
N PRO A 162 -11.01 4.35 -7.15
CA PRO A 162 -10.97 5.77 -7.54
C PRO A 162 -9.58 6.28 -7.93
N THR A 163 -8.55 5.59 -7.45
CA THR A 163 -7.13 5.86 -7.67
C THR A 163 -6.55 5.09 -8.86
N TYR A 164 -7.38 4.38 -9.62
CA TYR A 164 -6.94 3.70 -10.83
C TYR A 164 -6.54 4.71 -11.91
N VAL A 165 -5.41 4.47 -12.55
CA VAL A 165 -4.95 5.20 -13.72
C VAL A 165 -4.70 4.17 -14.83
N ALA A 166 -5.32 4.38 -16.00
CA ALA A 166 -5.19 3.47 -17.12
C ALA A 166 -3.74 3.40 -17.64
N PRO A 167 -3.23 2.23 -18.05
CA PRO A 167 -1.85 2.07 -18.54
C PRO A 167 -1.47 2.99 -19.69
N GLU A 168 -2.44 3.39 -20.53
CA GLU A 168 -2.24 4.30 -21.67
C GLU A 168 -1.90 5.73 -21.23
N ALA A 169 -2.30 6.14 -20.01
CA ALA A 169 -1.90 7.40 -19.40
C ALA A 169 -0.49 7.35 -18.78
N VAL A 170 0.12 6.16 -18.77
CA VAL A 170 1.48 5.87 -18.30
C VAL A 170 2.33 5.44 -19.51
N ALA A 171 2.37 6.29 -20.54
CA ALA A 171 3.11 5.99 -21.76
C ALA A 171 4.63 5.95 -21.49
N GLU A 172 5.22 4.79 -21.81
CA GLU A 172 6.62 4.52 -22.11
C GLU A 172 7.65 4.75 -20.99
N LEU A 173 7.80 3.74 -20.14
CA LEU A 173 8.91 3.64 -19.19
C LEU A 173 9.85 2.49 -19.60
N PRO A 174 11.18 2.73 -19.67
CA PRO A 174 12.15 1.70 -19.96
C PRO A 174 12.35 0.82 -18.72
N VAL A 175 12.19 -0.50 -18.89
CA VAL A 175 12.46 -1.49 -17.84
C VAL A 175 13.60 -2.38 -18.31
N THR A 176 14.71 -2.38 -17.56
CA THR A 176 15.95 -3.12 -17.89
C THR A 176 15.97 -4.55 -17.35
N LYS A 177 14.84 -5.07 -16.84
CA LYS A 177 14.74 -6.42 -16.28
C LYS A 177 13.51 -7.15 -16.81
N THR A 178 13.65 -8.44 -17.06
CA THR A 178 12.53 -9.32 -17.42
C THR A 178 11.49 -9.28 -16.30
N GLN A 179 10.29 -8.77 -16.61
CA GLN A 179 9.18 -8.71 -15.67
C GLN A 179 8.02 -9.57 -16.18
N TRP A 180 7.40 -10.27 -15.24
CA TRP A 180 6.18 -11.04 -15.46
C TRP A 180 5.06 -10.33 -14.71
N VAL A 181 4.01 -9.94 -15.43
CA VAL A 181 2.89 -9.20 -14.85
C VAL A 181 1.67 -10.11 -14.81
N CYS A 182 1.09 -10.28 -13.63
CA CYS A 182 -0.17 -11.00 -13.48
C CYS A 182 -1.30 -10.22 -14.17
N THR A 183 -1.99 -10.83 -15.12
CA THR A 183 -3.08 -10.20 -15.87
C THR A 183 -4.36 -10.03 -15.04
N VAL A 184 -4.44 -10.69 -13.89
CA VAL A 184 -5.60 -10.62 -12.98
C VAL A 184 -5.45 -9.49 -11.97
N CYS A 185 -4.32 -9.41 -11.27
CA CYS A 185 -4.13 -8.45 -10.17
C CYS A 185 -2.97 -7.46 -10.38
N GLY A 186 -2.28 -7.53 -11.52
CA GLY A 186 -1.15 -6.67 -11.83
C GLY A 186 0.11 -6.87 -10.99
N TYR A 187 0.19 -7.94 -10.18
CA TYR A 187 1.41 -8.29 -9.44
C TYR A 187 2.60 -8.43 -10.40
N ILE A 188 3.73 -7.80 -10.05
CA ILE A 188 4.95 -7.82 -10.86
C ILE A 188 5.97 -8.75 -10.22
N TYR A 189 6.31 -9.82 -10.91
CA TYR A 189 7.44 -10.68 -10.59
C TYR A 189 8.66 -10.27 -11.43
N GLU A 190 9.78 -10.02 -10.76
CA GLU A 190 11.07 -9.72 -11.41
C GLU A 190 11.92 -11.00 -11.45
N GLY A 191 12.20 -11.47 -12.66
CA GLY A 191 13.01 -12.67 -12.87
C GLY A 191 12.95 -13.16 -14.31
N ASP A 192 14.00 -13.86 -14.74
CA ASP A 192 14.13 -14.31 -16.13
C ASP A 192 13.03 -15.31 -16.52
N GLN A 193 12.59 -16.13 -15.57
CA GLN A 193 11.52 -17.13 -15.73
C GLN A 193 10.70 -17.24 -14.45
N LEU A 194 9.41 -17.52 -14.59
CA LEU A 194 8.57 -17.89 -13.45
C LEU A 194 8.96 -19.28 -12.94
N PRO A 195 9.12 -19.47 -11.61
CA PRO A 195 9.36 -20.78 -11.03
C PRO A 195 8.29 -21.82 -11.41
N ALA A 196 8.67 -23.09 -11.48
CA ALA A 196 7.72 -24.17 -11.73
C ALA A 196 6.68 -24.26 -10.60
N GLY A 197 5.39 -24.18 -10.95
CA GLY A 197 4.29 -24.16 -9.97
C GLY A 197 4.08 -22.80 -9.29
N PHE A 198 4.65 -21.72 -9.82
CA PHE A 198 4.49 -20.38 -9.26
C PHE A 198 3.02 -19.94 -9.26
N THR A 199 2.50 -19.60 -8.08
CA THR A 199 1.17 -19.00 -7.91
C THR A 199 1.31 -17.53 -7.54
N CYS A 200 0.50 -16.67 -8.14
CA CYS A 200 0.46 -15.26 -7.82
C CYS A 200 0.20 -15.06 -6.32
N PRO A 201 1.08 -14.36 -5.57
CA PRO A 201 0.93 -14.20 -4.13
C PRO A 201 -0.26 -13.32 -3.76
N LEU A 202 -0.77 -12.49 -4.69
CA LEU A 202 -1.92 -11.62 -4.41
C LEU A 202 -3.25 -12.31 -4.71
N CYS A 203 -3.41 -12.92 -5.89
CA CYS A 203 -4.72 -13.47 -6.30
C CYS A 203 -4.77 -14.99 -6.45
N GLY A 204 -3.67 -15.69 -6.17
CA GLY A 204 -3.60 -17.16 -6.14
C GLY A 204 -3.70 -17.84 -7.51
N VAL A 205 -3.71 -17.11 -8.61
CA VAL A 205 -3.76 -17.69 -9.97
C VAL A 205 -2.42 -18.31 -10.36
N GLY A 206 -2.45 -19.33 -11.22
CA GLY A 206 -1.26 -20.00 -11.72
C GLY A 206 -0.42 -19.16 -12.70
N PRO A 207 0.73 -19.69 -13.15
CA PRO A 207 1.66 -18.97 -14.01
C PRO A 207 1.09 -18.69 -15.41
N GLU A 208 0.02 -19.37 -15.82
CA GLU A 208 -0.69 -19.14 -17.08
C GLU A 208 -1.35 -17.75 -17.18
N PHE A 209 -1.56 -17.08 -16.05
CA PHE A 209 -2.09 -15.71 -15.98
C PHE A 209 -0.99 -14.65 -15.88
N PHE A 210 0.25 -14.99 -16.22
CA PHE A 210 1.36 -14.03 -16.28
C PHE A 210 1.81 -13.78 -17.70
N GLU A 211 1.87 -12.50 -18.05
CA GLU A 211 2.44 -12.05 -19.32
C GLU A 211 3.86 -11.54 -19.10
N LYS A 212 4.79 -12.09 -19.89
CA LYS A 212 6.16 -11.59 -19.94
C LYS A 212 6.16 -10.23 -20.65
N LYS A 213 6.54 -9.17 -19.95
CA LYS A 213 6.89 -7.90 -20.58
C LYS A 213 8.40 -7.85 -20.77
N SER A 214 8.84 -8.10 -22.00
CA SER A 214 10.19 -7.80 -22.46
C SER A 214 10.09 -6.79 -23.58
N VAL A 215 10.62 -5.58 -23.36
CA VAL A 215 10.80 -4.62 -24.46
C VAL A 215 12.19 -4.87 -25.02
N GLU A 216 12.26 -5.35 -26.27
CA GLU A 216 13.51 -5.43 -27.01
C GLU A 216 13.97 -4.02 -27.36
N VAL A 217 15.12 -3.61 -26.84
CA VAL A 217 15.87 -2.48 -27.42
C VAL A 217 16.98 -3.09 -28.27
N SER A 218 17.04 -2.69 -29.54
CA SER A 218 18.12 -3.05 -30.45
C SER A 218 19.47 -2.70 -29.81
N ALA A 219 20.31 -3.72 -29.69
CA ALA A 219 21.59 -3.70 -29.00
C ALA A 219 22.62 -2.80 -29.70
N GLU A 220 23.11 -1.80 -28.98
CA GLU A 220 24.46 -1.18 -29.00
C GLU A 220 24.35 0.01 -28.05
N GLU A 221 24.94 0.10 -26.86
CA GLU A 221 26.08 -0.57 -26.23
C GLU A 221 25.80 -0.59 -24.71
N ALA A 222 25.92 -1.74 -24.03
CA ALA A 222 26.08 -1.77 -22.58
C ALA A 222 26.72 -3.09 -22.16
N LYS A 223 28.05 -3.11 -22.09
CA LYS A 223 28.79 -4.11 -21.32
C LYS A 223 28.76 -3.71 -19.84
N PRO A 224 28.77 -4.66 -18.88
CA PRO A 224 28.55 -4.36 -17.48
C PRO A 224 29.85 -3.91 -16.80
N ALA A 225 29.75 -2.96 -15.87
CA ALA A 225 30.82 -2.66 -14.93
C ALA A 225 30.27 -2.56 -13.50
N SER A 226 30.73 -3.52 -12.69
CA SER A 226 30.99 -3.50 -11.25
C SER A 226 30.00 -2.91 -10.23
N ALA A 227 29.76 -3.74 -9.21
CA ALA A 227 29.14 -3.44 -7.94
C ALA A 227 29.73 -2.20 -7.23
N SER A 228 28.91 -1.15 -7.10
CA SER A 228 29.05 -0.02 -6.16
C SER A 228 27.90 0.98 -6.42
N GLY A 229 26.65 0.52 -6.39
CA GLY A 229 25.55 1.33 -6.92
C GLY A 229 25.13 2.47 -5.99
N THR A 230 25.42 3.71 -6.39
CA THR A 230 24.69 4.89 -5.90
C THR A 230 23.18 4.64 -5.97
N LYS A 231 22.42 5.07 -4.95
CA LYS A 231 20.96 5.00 -4.98
C LYS A 231 20.39 6.37 -5.32
N TRP A 232 19.40 6.41 -6.20
CA TRP A 232 18.66 7.62 -6.53
C TRP A 232 17.22 7.44 -6.12
N VAL A 233 16.70 8.34 -5.30
CA VAL A 233 15.34 8.24 -4.76
C VAL A 233 14.47 9.30 -5.39
N CYS A 234 13.38 8.87 -6.01
CA CYS A 234 12.35 9.76 -6.52
C CYS A 234 11.70 10.50 -5.35
N THR A 235 11.77 11.83 -5.32
CA THR A 235 11.21 12.65 -4.24
C THR A 235 9.68 12.72 -4.26
N VAL A 236 9.05 12.23 -5.33
CA VAL A 236 7.58 12.27 -5.50
C VAL A 236 6.89 11.00 -5.02
N CYS A 237 7.46 9.83 -5.30
CA CYS A 237 6.86 8.55 -4.94
C CYS A 237 7.80 7.61 -4.17
N GLY A 238 9.04 8.03 -3.90
CA GLY A 238 10.06 7.24 -3.22
C GLY A 238 10.56 6.01 -3.96
N TYR A 239 10.33 5.91 -5.27
CA TYR A 239 10.96 4.87 -6.10
C TYR A 239 12.49 4.99 -6.02
N VAL A 240 13.17 3.86 -5.82
CA VAL A 240 14.63 3.79 -5.72
C VAL A 240 15.20 3.20 -7.01
N TYR A 241 16.02 3.98 -7.70
CA TYR A 241 16.87 3.55 -8.80
C TYR A 241 18.27 3.24 -8.28
N GLU A 242 18.79 2.04 -8.57
CA GLU A 242 20.16 1.67 -8.21
C GLU A 242 21.05 1.75 -9.44
N GLY A 243 21.99 2.70 -9.44
CA GLY A 243 22.91 2.97 -10.55
C GLY A 243 23.72 4.23 -10.28
N ASP A 244 24.92 4.32 -10.85
CA ASP A 244 25.86 5.42 -10.57
C ASP A 244 25.29 6.79 -10.95
N GLU A 245 24.57 6.83 -12.07
CA GLU A 245 23.90 8.00 -12.64
C GLU A 245 22.53 7.62 -13.20
N LEU A 246 21.61 8.58 -13.20
CA LEU A 246 20.32 8.42 -13.85
C LEU A 246 20.49 8.57 -15.37
N PRO A 247 19.89 7.68 -16.18
CA PRO A 247 19.91 7.82 -17.63
C PRO A 247 19.37 9.19 -18.09
N GLU A 248 19.88 9.68 -19.22
CA GLU A 248 19.37 10.92 -19.82
C GLU A 248 17.90 10.74 -20.23
N GLY A 249 17.03 11.65 -19.79
CA GLY A 249 15.58 11.54 -19.99
C GLY A 249 14.90 10.47 -19.11
N TYR A 250 15.57 9.96 -18.07
CA TYR A 250 14.98 8.98 -17.15
C TYR A 250 13.70 9.51 -16.51
N THR A 251 12.66 8.68 -16.49
CA THR A 251 11.40 8.97 -15.83
C THR A 251 11.13 7.92 -14.76
N CYS A 252 10.58 8.35 -13.63
CA CYS A 252 10.26 7.47 -12.53
C CYS A 252 9.20 6.46 -12.96
N PRO A 253 9.44 5.14 -12.75
CA PRO A 253 8.52 4.13 -13.24
C PRO A 253 7.20 4.02 -12.46
N LEU A 254 7.14 4.60 -11.26
CA LEU A 254 5.92 4.58 -10.45
C LEU A 254 5.02 5.79 -10.68
N CYS A 255 5.59 6.97 -10.97
CA CYS A 255 4.82 8.22 -11.05
C CYS A 255 5.08 9.08 -12.29
N GLY A 256 5.99 8.67 -13.17
CA GLY A 256 6.26 9.34 -14.45
C GLY A 256 7.03 10.66 -14.38
N VAL A 257 7.52 11.08 -13.22
CA VAL A 257 8.33 12.31 -13.08
C VAL A 257 9.70 12.16 -13.76
N GLY A 258 10.27 13.22 -14.32
CA GLY A 258 11.61 13.18 -14.89
C GLY A 258 12.73 13.04 -13.86
N ALA A 259 13.95 12.82 -14.34
CA ALA A 259 15.16 12.60 -13.56
C ALA A 259 15.48 13.77 -12.61
N GLU A 260 14.98 14.98 -12.90
CA GLU A 260 15.10 16.16 -12.05
C GLU A 260 14.43 16.00 -10.67
N PHE A 261 13.54 15.01 -10.52
CA PHE A 261 12.87 14.68 -9.26
C PHE A 261 13.52 13.50 -8.54
N PHE A 262 14.76 13.16 -8.88
CA PHE A 262 15.52 12.15 -8.16
C PHE A 262 16.68 12.77 -7.41
N GLU A 263 16.77 12.42 -6.13
CA GLU A 263 17.89 12.81 -5.29
C GLU A 263 18.86 11.65 -5.12
N LYS A 264 20.14 11.95 -5.31
CA LYS A 264 21.23 11.00 -5.09
C LYS A 264 21.37 10.74 -3.60
N GLN A 265 21.00 9.55 -3.14
CA GLN A 265 21.44 9.01 -1.87
C GLN A 265 22.81 8.35 -2.07
N ALA A 266 23.84 8.96 -1.49
CA ALA A 266 25.12 8.29 -1.32
C ALA A 266 24.88 6.98 -0.56
N ALA A 267 25.56 5.90 -0.97
CA ALA A 267 25.61 4.70 -0.16
C ALA A 267 26.02 5.10 1.27
N PRO A 268 25.38 4.55 2.33
CA PRO A 268 25.89 4.75 3.68
C PRO A 268 27.37 4.36 3.65
N ALA A 269 28.22 5.25 4.17
CA ALA A 269 29.65 4.99 4.25
C ALA A 269 29.84 3.62 4.92
N ALA A 270 30.66 2.78 4.30
CA ALA A 270 30.96 1.47 4.84
C ALA A 270 31.47 1.61 6.29
N ASP A 271 30.64 1.09 7.20
CA ASP A 271 30.99 0.50 8.49
C ASP A 271 31.60 1.42 9.55
N THR A 272 30.75 1.86 10.51
CA THR A 272 31.03 1.72 11.95
C THR A 272 29.72 1.74 12.76
N ASP A 273 29.29 0.57 13.22
CA ASP A 273 28.57 0.34 14.49
C ASP A 273 27.13 0.94 14.63
N GLU A 274 26.22 0.55 13.73
CA GLU A 274 24.80 0.98 13.71
C GLU A 274 23.85 0.27 14.71
N ASN A 275 24.32 -0.50 15.70
CA ASN A 275 23.42 -1.19 16.65
C ASN A 275 23.34 -0.54 18.04
N THR A 276 23.60 0.76 18.12
CA THR A 276 23.51 1.53 19.36
C THR A 276 22.29 2.46 19.35
N GLU A 277 21.40 2.25 20.31
CA GLU A 277 20.31 3.17 20.64
C GLU A 277 20.63 3.88 21.95
N TRP A 278 20.33 5.18 22.05
CA TRP A 278 20.44 5.94 23.28
C TRP A 278 19.04 6.29 23.77
N VAL A 279 18.70 5.88 24.99
CA VAL A 279 17.38 6.10 25.57
C VAL A 279 17.46 7.17 26.65
N CYS A 280 16.69 8.23 26.51
CA CYS A 280 16.57 9.26 27.54
C CYS A 280 15.92 8.67 28.80
N SER A 281 16.64 8.71 29.93
CA SER A 281 16.19 8.18 31.22
C SER A 281 15.00 8.94 31.81
N VAL A 282 14.72 10.16 31.32
CA VAL A 282 13.64 11.02 31.82
C VAL A 282 12.33 10.82 31.08
N CYS A 283 12.36 10.71 29.75
CA CYS A 283 11.14 10.70 28.93
C CYS A 283 11.02 9.49 27.98
N GLY A 284 12.05 8.63 27.91
CA GLY A 284 12.05 7.46 27.04
C GLY A 284 12.29 7.75 25.55
N TYR A 285 12.60 9.00 25.17
CA TYR A 285 12.99 9.33 23.79
C TYR A 285 14.21 8.49 23.36
N VAL A 286 14.11 7.89 22.18
CA VAL A 286 15.17 7.06 21.59
C VAL A 286 15.89 7.85 20.50
N TYR A 287 17.21 7.94 20.63
CA TYR A 287 18.10 8.45 19.59
C TYR A 287 18.87 7.27 18.98
N GLU A 288 18.70 7.04 17.68
CA GLU A 288 19.42 6.02 16.93
C GLU A 288 20.72 6.61 16.40
N GLY A 289 21.86 6.06 16.84
CA GLY A 289 23.17 6.54 16.40
C GLY A 289 24.31 6.03 17.28
N ALA A 290 25.49 5.86 16.67
CA ALA A 290 26.68 5.34 17.36
C ALA A 290 27.08 6.18 18.60
N GLN A 291 26.93 7.52 18.53
CA GLN A 291 27.23 8.46 19.61
C GLN A 291 26.25 9.64 19.60
N LEU A 292 25.94 10.18 20.77
CA LEU A 292 25.19 11.43 20.89
C LEU A 292 26.07 12.61 20.44
N PRO A 293 25.54 13.56 19.64
CA PRO A 293 26.26 14.77 19.27
C PRO A 293 26.75 15.56 20.48
N GLU A 294 27.87 16.29 20.33
CA GLU A 294 28.36 17.17 21.40
C GLU A 294 27.33 18.26 21.72
N GLY A 295 26.95 18.39 22.99
CA GLY A 295 25.91 19.32 23.42
C GLY A 295 24.47 18.90 23.07
N TYR A 296 24.25 17.62 22.72
CA TYR A 296 22.92 17.11 22.42
C TYR A 296 21.96 17.30 23.60
N THR A 297 20.76 17.79 23.29
CA THR A 297 19.64 17.92 24.23
C THR A 297 18.45 17.11 23.76
N CYS A 298 17.76 16.47 24.68
CA CYS A 298 16.57 15.70 24.37
C CYS A 298 15.49 16.62 23.78
N PRO A 299 14.94 16.34 22.59
CA PRO A 299 13.94 17.20 21.96
C PRO A 299 12.60 17.22 22.70
N LEU A 300 12.32 16.21 23.54
CA LEU A 300 11.06 16.11 24.28
C LEU A 300 11.10 16.77 25.67
N CYS A 301 12.21 16.66 26.40
CA CYS A 301 12.28 17.15 27.79
C CYS A 301 13.44 18.11 28.07
N GLY A 302 14.31 18.38 27.10
CA GLY A 302 15.36 19.40 27.19
C GLY A 302 16.57 19.04 28.06
N VAL A 303 16.64 17.83 28.62
CA VAL A 303 17.81 17.37 29.38
C VAL A 303 19.01 17.11 28.47
N GLY A 304 20.22 17.25 29.01
CA GLY A 304 21.44 17.02 28.25
C GLY A 304 21.75 15.54 28.03
N ALA A 305 22.77 15.28 27.21
CA ALA A 305 23.24 13.95 26.85
C ALA A 305 23.62 13.06 28.05
N GLU A 306 23.93 13.65 29.21
CA GLU A 306 24.20 12.92 30.46
C GLU A 306 23.02 12.10 30.98
N GLN A 307 21.79 12.39 30.52
CA GLN A 307 20.58 11.66 30.86
C GLN A 307 20.19 10.61 29.81
N PHE A 308 21.10 10.22 28.93
CA PHE A 308 20.87 9.15 27.95
C PHE A 308 21.66 7.90 28.30
N GLU A 309 20.98 6.76 28.27
CA GLU A 309 21.58 5.44 28.51
C GLU A 309 21.78 4.71 27.19
N LYS A 310 23.00 4.19 26.98
CA LYS A 310 23.33 3.36 25.82
C LYS A 310 22.65 1.99 25.95
N ARG A 311 21.85 1.60 24.95
CA ARG A 311 21.32 0.25 24.75
C ARG A 311 21.90 -0.34 23.48
N SER A 312 22.57 -1.48 23.64
CA SER A 312 22.95 -2.34 22.52
C SER A 312 21.74 -3.21 22.16
N LYS A 313 21.35 -3.24 20.88
CA LYS A 313 20.50 -4.31 20.35
C LYS A 313 21.31 -5.59 20.16
#